data_AF-A0A516HFB9-F1
#
_entry.id   AF-A0A516HFB9-F1
#
_cell.length_a   1.000
_cell.length_b   1.000
_cell.length_c   1.000
_cell.angle_alpha   90.00
_cell.angle_beta   90.00
_cell.angle_gamma   90.00
#
_symmetry.space_group_name_H-M   'P 1'
#
loop_
_entity.id
_entity.type
_entity.pdbx_description
1 polymer ?
#
loop_
_entity_poly.entity_id
_entity_poly.type
_entity_poly.pdbx_seq_one_letter_code
_entity_poly.pdbx_strand_id
1 'polypeptide(L)'
;MNRMKTLLVIAAILASPVTLAKGTNETQKSELATQVSRCYVAHESSHSDMYKNRETDKYVVLLANLVGADNVQKVVNIADGRFKNLARNSVTPIVAKQEIKRYCTALDEKLQALSD
;
A
#
# COMPACT_ATOMS: atom_id res chain seq x y z
N MET A 1 11.39 -4.05 -13.65
CA MET A 1 10.05 -4.67 -13.50
C MET A 1 9.25 -4.35 -14.76
N ASN A 2 8.85 -5.35 -15.57
CA ASN A 2 8.12 -5.10 -16.82
C ASN A 2 6.76 -4.46 -16.52
N ARG A 3 6.45 -3.30 -17.14
CA ARG A 3 5.16 -2.59 -16.97
C ARG A 3 3.94 -3.50 -17.14
N MET A 4 4.04 -4.52 -18.00
CA MET A 4 2.99 -5.52 -18.23
C MET A 4 2.71 -6.40 -17.01
N LYS A 5 3.76 -6.78 -16.25
CA LYS A 5 3.58 -7.54 -14.99
C LYS A 5 2.87 -6.69 -13.95
N THR A 6 3.22 -5.41 -13.83
CA THR A 6 2.58 -4.50 -12.84
C THR A 6 1.13 -4.17 -13.17
N LEU A 7 0.76 -4.10 -14.45
CA LEU A 7 -0.64 -3.93 -14.87
C LEU A 7 -1.49 -5.17 -14.56
N LEU A 8 -0.94 -6.37 -14.78
CA LEU A 8 -1.59 -7.63 -14.40
C LEU A 8 -1.83 -7.72 -12.88
N VAL A 9 -0.92 -7.17 -12.09
CA VAL A 9 -1.04 -7.11 -10.62
C VAL A 9 -2.18 -6.22 -10.19
N ILE A 10 -2.25 -5.02 -10.76
CA ILE A 10 -3.36 -4.11 -10.47
C ILE A 10 -4.68 -4.79 -10.83
N ALA A 11 -4.75 -5.46 -11.99
CA ALA A 11 -5.94 -6.22 -12.37
C ALA A 11 -6.26 -7.37 -11.41
N ALA A 12 -5.27 -8.13 -10.95
CA ALA A 12 -5.44 -9.24 -9.99
C ALA A 12 -5.85 -8.77 -8.59
N ILE A 13 -5.30 -7.64 -8.12
CA ILE A 13 -5.69 -7.03 -6.84
C ILE A 13 -7.15 -6.55 -6.92
N LEU A 14 -7.52 -5.90 -8.03
CA LEU A 14 -8.87 -5.41 -8.29
C LEU A 14 -9.90 -6.54 -8.52
N ALA A 15 -9.48 -7.70 -9.05
CA ALA A 15 -10.35 -8.84 -9.31
C ALA A 15 -10.64 -9.69 -8.07
N SER A 16 -10.00 -9.40 -6.93
CA SER A 16 -10.20 -10.17 -5.69
C SER A 16 -11.52 -9.79 -5.01
N PRO A 17 -12.24 -10.74 -4.39
CA PRO A 17 -13.52 -10.51 -3.72
C PRO A 17 -13.41 -9.79 -2.36
N VAL A 18 -12.29 -9.08 -2.11
CA VAL A 18 -12.32 -8.01 -1.10
C VAL A 18 -13.41 -7.07 -1.58
N THR A 19 -14.40 -6.79 -0.74
CA THR A 19 -15.56 -5.94 -1.05
C THR A 19 -15.12 -4.51 -1.34
N LEU A 20 -14.42 -4.31 -2.46
CA LEU A 20 -14.23 -3.02 -3.11
C LEU A 20 -15.63 -2.62 -3.57
N ALA A 21 -16.13 -1.52 -3.01
CA ALA A 21 -17.44 -1.00 -3.37
C ALA A 21 -17.54 -0.88 -4.91
N LYS A 22 -18.72 -1.15 -5.45
CA LYS A 22 -19.03 -1.07 -6.89
C LYS A 22 -18.89 0.39 -7.36
N GLY A 23 -17.66 0.81 -7.65
CA GLY A 23 -17.28 2.14 -8.11
C GLY A 23 -16.66 2.10 -9.52
N THR A 24 -16.39 3.27 -10.11
CA THR A 24 -15.67 3.35 -11.38
C THR A 24 -14.24 2.84 -11.22
N ASN A 25 -13.58 2.47 -12.32
CA ASN A 25 -12.17 2.03 -12.32
C ASN A 25 -11.26 3.05 -11.60
N GLU A 26 -11.55 4.35 -11.73
CA GLU A 26 -10.84 5.42 -11.05
C GLU A 26 -11.07 5.42 -9.52
N THR A 27 -12.31 5.22 -9.08
CA THR A 27 -12.62 5.07 -7.65
C THR A 27 -11.87 3.88 -7.05
N GLN A 28 -11.87 2.74 -7.75
CA GLN A 28 -11.18 1.53 -7.31
C GLN A 28 -9.67 1.70 -7.25
N LYS A 29 -9.06 2.36 -8.24
CA LYS A 29 -7.61 2.71 -8.24
C LYS A 29 -7.25 3.65 -7.09
N SER A 30 -8.09 4.65 -6.83
CA SER A 30 -7.89 5.61 -5.74
C SER A 30 -7.98 4.93 -4.36
N GLU A 31 -8.95 4.04 -4.17
CA GLU A 31 -9.09 3.26 -2.95
C GLU A 31 -7.90 2.31 -2.75
N LEU A 32 -7.48 1.62 -3.82
CA LEU A 32 -6.29 0.77 -3.79
C LEU A 32 -5.01 1.59 -3.49
N ALA A 33 -4.84 2.76 -4.09
CA ALA A 33 -3.69 3.63 -3.79
C ALA A 33 -3.68 4.09 -2.33
N THR A 34 -4.85 4.34 -1.75
CA THR A 34 -5.00 4.65 -0.33
C THR A 34 -4.58 3.47 0.54
N GLN A 35 -4.96 2.24 0.19
CA GLN A 35 -4.53 1.04 0.94
C GLN A 35 -3.01 0.81 0.83
N VAL A 36 -2.46 0.89 -0.38
CA VAL A 36 -1.04 0.67 -0.67
C VAL A 36 -0.16 1.69 0.06
N SER A 37 -0.54 2.98 0.04
CA SER A 37 0.23 4.04 0.72
C SER A 37 0.20 3.92 2.25
N ARG A 38 -0.94 3.52 2.83
CA ARG A 38 -1.02 3.23 4.27
C ARG A 38 -0.13 2.05 4.65
N CYS A 39 -0.10 1.02 3.81
CA CYS A 39 0.72 -0.13 4.06
C CYS A 39 2.23 0.18 4.01
N TYR A 40 2.65 0.93 2.98
CA TYR A 40 4.02 1.45 2.86
C TYR A 40 4.45 2.19 4.14
N VAL A 41 3.66 3.18 4.58
CA VAL A 41 3.95 3.98 5.79
C VAL A 41 3.98 3.12 7.05
N ALA A 42 3.12 2.11 7.16
CA ALA A 42 3.08 1.23 8.33
C ALA A 42 4.34 0.35 8.42
N HIS A 43 4.83 -0.18 7.30
CA HIS A 43 6.09 -0.92 7.24
C HIS A 43 7.30 -0.03 7.57
N GLU A 44 7.36 1.17 7.00
CA GLU A 44 8.39 2.16 7.30
C GLU A 44 8.39 2.52 8.80
N SER A 45 7.24 2.91 9.33
CA SER A 45 7.08 3.34 10.73
C SER A 45 7.37 2.22 11.75
N SER A 46 7.07 0.96 11.40
CA SER A 46 7.36 -0.19 12.26
C SER A 46 8.78 -0.73 12.14
N HIS A 47 9.57 -0.24 11.18
CA HIS A 47 10.84 -0.86 10.79
C HIS A 47 10.68 -2.37 10.54
N SER A 48 9.64 -2.73 9.78
CA SER A 48 9.38 -4.14 9.43
C SER A 48 10.54 -4.73 8.65
N ASP A 49 10.58 -6.06 8.53
CA ASP A 49 11.61 -6.72 7.72
C ASP A 49 11.47 -6.36 6.24
N MET A 50 10.24 -6.15 5.74
CA MET A 50 10.03 -5.62 4.38
C MET A 50 10.64 -4.23 4.19
N TYR A 51 10.59 -3.36 5.21
CA TYR A 51 11.24 -2.06 5.15
C TYR A 51 12.77 -2.20 5.20
N LYS A 52 13.29 -2.98 6.16
CA LYS A 52 14.74 -3.22 6.31
C LYS A 52 15.37 -3.84 5.05
N ASN A 53 14.64 -4.73 4.39
CA ASN A 53 15.08 -5.42 3.18
C ASN A 53 14.79 -4.61 1.89
N ARG A 54 14.31 -3.37 2.00
CA ARG A 54 13.92 -2.49 0.86
C ARG A 54 12.84 -3.08 -0.06
N GLU A 55 12.07 -4.05 0.42
CA GLU A 55 10.94 -4.59 -0.33
C GLU A 55 9.77 -3.60 -0.43
N THR A 56 9.77 -2.57 0.43
CA THR A 56 8.81 -1.47 0.38
C THR A 56 8.87 -0.64 -0.91
N ASP A 57 9.97 -0.72 -1.69
CA ASP A 57 10.08 -0.09 -3.01
C ASP A 57 9.00 -0.59 -4.00
N LYS A 58 8.53 -1.83 -3.81
CA LYS A 58 7.46 -2.42 -4.64
C LYS A 58 6.14 -1.64 -4.50
N TYR A 59 5.85 -1.09 -3.32
CA TYR A 59 4.66 -0.28 -3.08
C TYR A 59 4.78 1.08 -3.77
N VAL A 60 5.98 1.68 -3.79
CA VAL A 60 6.24 2.95 -4.49
C VAL A 60 5.99 2.78 -6.00
N VAL A 61 6.45 1.67 -6.59
CA VAL A 61 6.17 1.37 -8.01
C VAL A 61 4.68 1.12 -8.24
N LEU A 62 4.00 0.41 -7.35
CA LEU A 62 2.55 0.19 -7.46
C LEU A 62 1.78 1.52 -7.38
N LEU A 63 2.13 2.40 -6.44
CA LEU A 63 1.54 3.74 -6.32
C LEU A 63 1.75 4.56 -7.59
N ALA A 64 2.95 4.55 -8.17
CA ALA A 64 3.22 5.28 -9.41
C ALA A 64 2.31 4.84 -10.57
N ASN A 65 1.94 3.55 -10.62
CA ASN A 65 1.02 3.04 -11.64
C ASN A 65 -0.46 3.33 -11.31
N LEU A 66 -0.81 3.51 -10.04
CA LEU A 66 -2.19 3.79 -9.61
C LEU A 66 -2.54 5.27 -9.70
N VAL A 67 -1.62 6.17 -9.33
CA VAL A 67 -1.88 7.61 -9.22
C VAL A 67 -0.96 8.48 -10.09
N GLY A 68 0.00 7.88 -10.80
CA GLY A 68 1.05 8.61 -11.51
C GLY A 68 2.24 8.93 -10.62
N ALA A 69 3.45 8.89 -11.18
CA ALA A 69 4.71 9.08 -10.44
C ALA A 69 4.74 10.41 -9.66
N ASP A 70 4.25 11.48 -10.26
CA ASP A 70 4.25 12.83 -9.66
C ASP A 70 3.35 12.94 -8.43
N ASN A 71 2.38 12.03 -8.28
CA ASN A 71 1.44 12.04 -7.17
C ASN A 71 1.83 11.10 -6.01
N VAL A 72 2.86 10.26 -6.18
CA VAL A 72 3.24 9.25 -5.17
C VAL A 72 3.56 9.91 -3.84
N GLN A 73 4.43 10.93 -3.85
CA GLN A 73 4.82 11.63 -2.62
C GLN A 73 3.62 12.25 -1.90
N LYS A 74 2.69 12.84 -2.66
CA LYS A 74 1.49 13.45 -2.11
C LYS A 74 0.64 12.42 -1.36
N VAL A 75 0.40 11.25 -1.97
CA VAL A 75 -0.42 10.20 -1.37
C VAL A 75 0.27 9.57 -0.16
N VAL A 76 1.59 9.36 -0.22
CA VAL A 76 2.38 8.89 0.94
C VAL A 76 2.32 9.88 2.10
N ASN A 77 2.49 11.18 1.84
CA ASN A 77 2.41 12.21 2.89
C ASN A 77 1.03 12.25 3.56
N ILE A 78 -0.05 12.05 2.80
CA ILE A 78 -1.41 11.96 3.34
C ILE A 78 -1.54 10.74 4.26
N ALA A 79 -1.01 9.58 3.84
CA ALA A 79 -1.03 8.36 4.65
C ALA A 79 -0.19 8.52 5.94
N ASP A 80 1.00 9.13 5.84
CA ASP A 80 1.88 9.42 6.98
C ASP A 80 1.23 10.40 7.98
N GLY A 81 0.63 11.48 7.49
CA GLY A 81 -0.11 12.41 8.35
C GLY A 81 -1.26 11.72 9.10
N ARG A 82 -1.99 10.81 8.44
CA ARG A 82 -3.03 9.99 9.09
C ARG A 82 -2.43 9.04 10.13
N PHE A 83 -1.35 8.35 9.79
CA PHE A 83 -0.66 7.45 10.70
C PHE A 83 -0.18 8.18 11.95
N LYS A 84 0.50 9.33 11.78
CA LYS A 84 0.95 10.18 12.89
C LYS A 84 -0.20 10.64 13.77
N ASN A 85 -1.34 11.04 13.19
CA ASN A 85 -2.52 11.41 13.97
C ASN A 85 -3.09 10.23 14.78
N LEU A 86 -3.09 9.00 14.22
CA LEU A 86 -3.48 7.80 14.98
C LEU A 86 -2.48 7.49 16.10
N ALA A 87 -1.18 7.61 15.81
CA ALA A 87 -0.11 7.40 16.76
C ALA A 87 -0.01 8.49 17.84
N ARG A 88 -0.61 9.69 17.66
CA ARG A 88 -0.62 10.71 18.72
C ARG A 88 -1.34 10.26 19.99
N ASN A 89 -2.31 9.35 19.86
CA ASN A 89 -3.12 8.86 20.97
C ASN A 89 -2.75 7.42 21.37
N SER A 90 -1.62 6.89 20.90
CA SER A 90 -1.25 5.48 21.06
C SER A 90 0.25 5.25 20.93
N VAL A 91 0.75 4.10 21.38
CA VAL A 91 2.17 3.76 21.22
C VAL A 91 2.43 3.44 19.74
N THR A 92 3.32 4.20 19.07
CA THR A 92 3.57 4.11 17.62
C THR A 92 3.80 2.68 17.10
N PRO A 93 4.59 1.82 17.77
CA PRO A 93 4.74 0.41 17.38
C PRO A 93 3.44 -0.41 17.40
N ILE A 94 2.51 -0.11 18.31
CA ILE A 94 1.21 -0.81 18.40
C ILE A 94 0.34 -0.44 17.20
N VAL A 95 0.25 0.86 16.89
CA VAL A 95 -0.51 1.36 15.74
C VAL A 95 0.06 0.82 14.43
N ALA A 96 1.39 0.80 14.28
CA ALA A 96 2.05 0.27 13.10
C ALA A 96 1.75 -1.23 12.88
N LYS A 97 1.84 -2.05 13.93
CA LYS A 97 1.48 -3.49 13.86
C LYS A 97 0.01 -3.69 13.49
N GLN A 98 -0.89 -2.87 14.02
CA GLN A 98 -2.32 -2.98 13.75
C GLN A 98 -2.66 -2.56 12.30
N GLU A 99 -2.06 -1.49 11.80
CA GLU A 99 -2.21 -1.06 10.40
C GLU A 99 -1.63 -2.11 9.45
N ILE A 100 -0.46 -2.70 9.75
CA ILE A 100 0.11 -3.82 8.97
C ILE A 100 -0.88 -4.98 8.91
N LYS A 101 -1.37 -5.47 10.06
CA LYS A 101 -2.30 -6.59 10.09
C LYS A 101 -3.56 -6.32 9.26
N ARG A 102 -4.07 -5.08 9.32
CA ARG A 102 -5.35 -4.70 8.71
C ARG A 102 -5.25 -4.42 7.22
N TYR A 103 -4.17 -3.81 6.74
CA TYR A 103 -4.07 -3.32 5.37
C TYR A 103 -2.96 -3.98 4.55
N CYS A 104 -1.94 -4.52 5.20
CA CYS A 104 -0.77 -5.06 4.50
C CYS A 104 -0.91 -6.53 4.15
N THR A 105 -1.40 -7.39 5.05
CA THR A 105 -1.37 -8.85 4.86
C THR A 105 -1.77 -9.33 3.44
N ALA A 106 -2.94 -8.90 2.93
CA ALA A 106 -3.41 -9.32 1.61
C ALA A 106 -2.68 -8.61 0.43
N LEU A 107 -2.10 -7.44 0.66
CA LEU A 107 -1.25 -6.75 -0.32
C LEU A 107 0.14 -7.37 -0.37
N ASP A 108 0.72 -7.69 0.79
CA ASP A 108 2.04 -8.28 0.95
C ASP A 108 2.09 -9.64 0.26
N GLU A 109 1.11 -10.53 0.50
CA GLU A 109 1.00 -11.83 -0.16
C GLU A 109 0.97 -11.71 -1.69
N LYS A 110 0.19 -10.76 -2.21
CA LYS A 110 0.06 -10.53 -3.65
C LYS A 110 1.31 -9.89 -4.25
N LEU A 111 2.03 -9.07 -3.48
CA LEU A 111 3.28 -8.45 -3.91
C LEU A 111 4.46 -9.43 -3.84
N GLN A 112 4.46 -10.35 -2.86
CA GLN A 112 5.46 -11.40 -2.71
C GLN A 112 5.42 -12.36 -3.92
N ALA A 113 4.22 -12.76 -4.35
CA ALA A 113 3.98 -13.63 -5.51
C ALA A 113 4.44 -13.05 -6.87
N LEU A 114 4.99 -11.83 -6.89
CA LEU A 114 5.55 -11.18 -8.08
C LEU A 114 7.07 -11.17 -8.12
N SER A 115 7.69 -11.63 -7.04
CA SER A 115 9.14 -11.70 -6.88
C SER A 115 9.71 -13.04 -7.33
N ASP A 116 8.84 -14.03 -7.57
CA ASP A 116 9.10 -15.31 -8.24
C ASP A 116 8.71 -15.23 -9.73
#